data_AF-A0A7C0Z6J3-F1
#
_entry.id   AF-A0A7C0Z6J3-F1
#
_cell.length_a   1.000
_cell.length_b   1.000
_cell.length_c   1.000
_cell.angle_alpha   90.00
_cell.angle_beta   90.00
_cell.angle_gamma   90.00
#
_symmetry.space_group_name_H-M   'P 1'
#
loop_
_entity.id
_entity.type
_entity.pdbx_description
1 polymer ?
#
loop_
_entity_poly.entity_id
_entity_poly.type
_entity_poly.pdbx_seq_one_letter_code
_entity_poly.pdbx_strand_id
1 'polypeptide(L)'
;MASDIMKRLRAAEEAFSNERLRWVIGRRRIILETGEVDEKRLDETISKIAEDEIKRHLIILELKSSGPLTISEISERTGLPVSEVLNHIIALKWRRAVDVVGEKGDEYLFGVLEG
;
A
#
# COMPACT_ATOMS: atom_id res chain seq x y z
N MET A 1 2.12 13.89 -16.75
CA MET A 1 3.23 14.34 -15.88
C MET A 1 2.71 14.97 -14.58
N ALA A 2 1.97 16.09 -14.60
CA ALA A 2 1.35 16.64 -13.38
C ALA A 2 0.35 15.69 -12.69
N SER A 3 -0.32 14.82 -13.47
CA SER A 3 -1.27 13.82 -12.95
C SER A 3 -0.63 12.70 -12.10
N ASP A 4 0.59 12.24 -12.42
CA ASP A 4 1.21 11.11 -11.70
C ASP A 4 1.73 11.53 -10.31
N ILE A 5 2.35 12.71 -10.23
CA ILE A 5 2.81 13.28 -8.96
C ILE A 5 1.64 13.50 -8.00
N MET A 6 0.51 14.02 -8.50
CA MET A 6 -0.68 14.23 -7.68
C MET A 6 -1.30 12.92 -7.19
N LYS A 7 -1.25 11.83 -7.99
CA LYS A 7 -1.68 10.50 -7.55
C LYS A 7 -0.80 9.97 -6.42
N ARG A 8 0.52 10.05 -6.58
CA ARG A 8 1.48 9.63 -5.54
C ARG A 8 1.33 10.46 -4.27
N LEU A 9 1.09 11.77 -4.40
CA LEU A 9 0.88 12.66 -3.25
C LEU A 9 -0.39 12.29 -2.47
N ARG A 10 -1.51 12.02 -3.17
CA ARG A 10 -2.74 11.54 -2.51
C ARG A 10 -2.57 10.18 -1.84
N ALA A 11 -1.86 9.26 -2.49
CA ALA A 11 -1.54 7.97 -1.89
C ALA A 11 -0.71 8.13 -0.61
N ALA A 12 0.23 9.09 -0.60
CA ALA A 12 1.00 9.43 0.59
C ALA A 12 0.14 10.06 1.69
N GLU A 13 -0.72 11.03 1.36
CA GLU A 13 -1.65 11.64 2.31
C GLU A 13 -2.54 10.59 3.01
N GLU A 14 -3.11 9.66 2.23
CA GLU A 14 -3.95 8.60 2.76
C GLU A 14 -3.14 7.61 3.61
N ALA A 15 -1.94 7.21 3.16
CA ALA A 15 -1.03 6.34 3.91
C ALA A 15 -0.60 6.96 5.26
N PHE A 16 -0.38 8.27 5.30
CA PHE A 16 -0.08 9.02 6.53
C PHE A 16 -1.31 9.16 7.44
N SER A 17 -2.50 9.27 6.86
CA SER A 17 -3.76 9.35 7.61
C SER A 17 -4.16 8.01 8.22
N ASN A 18 -3.65 6.90 7.67
CA ASN A 18 -3.91 5.54 8.12
C ASN A 18 -3.28 5.21 9.50
N GLU A 19 -3.96 4.34 10.24
CA GLU A 19 -3.69 4.01 11.64
C GLU A 19 -2.30 3.41 11.88
N ARG A 20 -1.78 2.58 10.95
CA ARG A 20 -0.50 1.86 11.17
C ARG A 20 0.72 2.79 11.19
N LEU A 21 0.87 3.67 10.20
CA LEU A 21 2.04 4.55 10.13
C LEU A 21 2.02 5.57 11.28
N ARG A 22 0.83 6.13 11.56
CA ARG A 22 0.59 7.00 12.73
C ARG A 22 0.97 6.30 14.04
N TRP A 23 0.54 5.05 14.23
CA TRP A 23 0.83 4.28 15.44
C TRP A 23 2.34 4.07 15.62
N VAL A 24 3.05 3.64 14.57
CA VAL A 24 4.50 3.38 14.66
C VAL A 24 5.28 4.66 14.97
N ILE A 25 4.95 5.78 14.29
CA ILE A 25 5.58 7.07 14.56
C ILE A 25 5.30 7.53 15.99
N GLY A 26 4.06 7.39 16.47
CA GLY A 26 3.70 7.73 17.84
C GLY A 26 4.42 6.90 18.91
N ARG A 27 4.91 5.72 18.56
CA ARG A 27 5.66 4.81 19.46
C ARG A 27 7.18 4.97 19.37
N ARG A 28 7.71 5.84 18.49
CA ARG A 28 9.17 6.02 18.26
C ARG A 28 9.95 6.15 19.57
N ARG A 29 9.51 7.06 20.45
CA ARG A 29 10.17 7.31 21.75
C ARG A 29 10.29 6.02 22.58
N ILE A 30 9.18 5.29 22.73
CA ILE A 30 9.12 4.08 23.55
C ILE A 30 9.99 2.97 22.95
N ILE A 31 10.05 2.86 21.61
CA ILE A 31 10.90 1.87 20.93
C ILE A 31 12.38 2.17 21.16
N LEU A 32 12.80 3.44 21.11
CA LEU A 32 14.19 3.82 21.37
C LEU A 32 14.57 3.64 22.85
N GLU A 33 13.63 3.89 23.76
CA GLU A 33 13.83 3.73 25.21
C GLU A 33 14.07 2.28 25.63
N THR A 34 13.72 1.27 24.80
CA THR A 34 14.04 -0.14 25.11
C THR A 34 15.54 -0.44 25.00
N GLY A 35 16.29 0.37 24.24
CA GLY A 35 17.72 0.14 23.96
C GLY A 35 17.99 -1.05 23.02
N GLU A 36 16.96 -1.75 22.53
CA GLU A 36 17.12 -2.91 21.64
C GLU A 36 17.32 -2.52 20.16
N VAL A 37 16.93 -1.30 19.80
CA VAL A 37 16.94 -0.79 18.43
C VAL A 37 17.55 0.61 18.43
N ASP A 38 18.55 0.83 17.58
CA ASP A 38 19.12 2.16 17.37
C ASP A 38 18.24 3.03 16.47
N GLU A 39 18.49 4.34 16.50
CA GLU A 39 17.72 5.32 15.74
C GLU A 39 17.76 5.07 14.23
N LYS A 40 18.92 4.70 13.68
CA LYS A 40 19.08 4.45 12.25
C LYS A 40 18.21 3.28 11.79
N ARG A 41 18.23 2.17 12.52
CA ARG A 41 17.45 0.97 12.22
C ARG A 41 15.95 1.24 12.37
N LEU A 42 15.56 2.06 13.33
CA LEU A 42 14.16 2.48 13.48
C LEU A 42 13.71 3.34 12.30
N ASP A 43 14.52 4.32 11.89
CA ASP A 43 14.21 5.18 10.75
C ASP A 43 14.09 4.39 9.45
N GLU A 44 15.03 3.49 9.17
CA GLU A 44 14.96 2.59 8.00
C GLU A 44 13.69 1.74 8.01
N THR A 45 13.27 1.29 9.19
CA THR A 45 12.05 0.48 9.35
C THR A 45 10.80 1.33 9.10
N ILE A 46 10.74 2.54 9.67
CA ILE A 46 9.62 3.47 9.45
C ILE A 46 9.52 3.85 7.98
N SER A 47 10.65 4.16 7.32
CA SER A 47 10.68 4.47 5.89
C SER A 47 10.13 3.33 5.04
N LYS A 48 10.54 2.09 5.31
CA LYS A 48 10.01 0.91 4.60
C LYS A 48 8.50 0.75 4.83
N ILE A 49 8.02 0.92 6.06
CA ILE A 49 6.58 0.85 6.36
C ILE A 49 5.82 1.94 5.59
N ALA A 50 6.33 3.17 5.55
CA ALA A 50 5.71 4.27 4.84
C ALA A 50 5.64 3.99 3.33
N GLU A 51 6.75 3.56 2.73
CA GLU A 51 6.82 3.22 1.31
C GLU A 51 5.80 2.14 0.93
N ASP A 52 5.71 1.09 1.75
CA ASP A 52 4.74 0.01 1.62
C ASP A 52 3.28 0.49 1.73
N GLU A 53 2.96 1.37 2.68
CA GLU A 53 1.61 1.92 2.79
C GLU A 53 1.26 2.82 1.60
N ILE A 54 2.21 3.60 1.08
CA ILE A 54 2.01 4.43 -0.11
C ILE A 54 1.64 3.56 -1.32
N LYS A 55 2.42 2.49 -1.56
CA LYS A 55 2.19 1.57 -2.68
C LYS A 55 0.84 0.87 -2.57
N ARG A 56 0.45 0.43 -1.37
CA ARG A 56 -0.89 -0.13 -1.11
C ARG A 56 -2.02 0.85 -1.41
N HIS A 57 -1.90 2.10 -0.98
CA HIS A 57 -2.92 3.11 -1.27
C HIS A 57 -2.97 3.48 -2.76
N LEU A 58 -1.84 3.47 -3.45
CA LEU A 58 -1.81 3.63 -4.91
C LEU A 58 -2.61 2.51 -5.61
N ILE A 59 -2.44 1.26 -5.19
CA ILE A 59 -3.22 0.12 -5.70
C ILE A 59 -4.72 0.31 -5.42
N ILE A 60 -5.09 0.66 -4.18
CA ILE A 60 -6.49 0.93 -3.81
C ILE A 60 -7.08 2.05 -4.67
N LEU A 61 -6.35 3.14 -4.91
CA LEU A 61 -6.81 4.26 -5.72
C LEU A 61 -7.08 3.84 -7.17
N GLU A 62 -6.21 3.03 -7.77
CA GLU A 62 -6.43 2.51 -9.13
C GLU A 62 -7.65 1.57 -9.17
N LEU A 63 -7.84 0.70 -8.18
CA LEU A 63 -9.02 -0.15 -8.08
C LEU A 63 -10.33 0.63 -7.86
N LYS A 64 -10.31 1.69 -7.03
CA LYS A 64 -11.48 2.56 -6.81
C LYS A 64 -11.84 3.37 -8.05
N SER A 65 -10.85 3.80 -8.83
CA SER A 65 -11.05 4.69 -9.98
C SER A 65 -11.33 3.94 -11.29
N SER A 66 -10.79 2.74 -11.46
CA SER A 66 -10.90 1.97 -12.71
C SER A 66 -11.84 0.75 -12.59
N GLY A 67 -12.33 0.46 -11.38
CA GLY A 67 -13.06 -0.77 -11.09
C GLY A 67 -12.12 -1.97 -10.87
N PRO A 68 -12.64 -3.21 -10.87
CA PRO A 68 -11.82 -4.39 -10.66
C PRO A 68 -10.75 -4.58 -11.74
N LEU A 69 -9.53 -4.94 -11.32
CA LEU A 69 -8.36 -5.08 -12.20
C LEU A 69 -7.60 -6.39 -11.91
N THR A 70 -6.91 -6.93 -12.92
CA THR A 70 -5.96 -8.04 -12.73
C THR A 70 -4.63 -7.55 -12.15
N ILE A 71 -3.76 -8.47 -11.72
CA ILE A 71 -2.43 -8.10 -11.21
C ILE A 71 -1.61 -7.41 -12.31
N SER A 72 -1.67 -7.92 -13.54
CA SER A 72 -1.00 -7.31 -14.69
C SER A 72 -1.49 -5.89 -14.95
N GLU A 73 -2.80 -5.66 -14.93
CA GLU A 73 -3.37 -4.32 -15.14
C GLU A 73 -3.02 -3.35 -14.01
N ILE A 74 -2.98 -3.81 -12.76
CA ILE A 74 -2.53 -2.99 -11.63
C ILE A 74 -1.05 -2.63 -11.79
N SER A 75 -0.20 -3.58 -12.21
CA SER A 75 1.23 -3.36 -12.47
C SER A 75 1.43 -2.27 -13.52
N GLU A 76 0.74 -2.37 -14.66
CA GLU A 76 0.81 -1.37 -15.74
C GLU A 76 0.38 0.03 -15.27
N ARG A 77 -0.73 0.11 -14.51
CA ARG A 77 -1.31 1.39 -14.09
C ARG A 77 -0.53 2.08 -12.98
N THR A 78 0.05 1.30 -12.07
CA THR A 78 0.82 1.82 -10.93
C THR A 78 2.30 1.98 -11.25
N GLY A 79 2.79 1.32 -12.31
CA GLY A 79 4.22 1.22 -12.62
C GLY A 79 5.01 0.33 -11.67
N LEU A 80 4.34 -0.39 -10.76
CA LEU A 80 4.96 -1.33 -9.83
C LEU A 80 5.24 -2.66 -10.55
N PRO A 81 6.37 -3.34 -10.26
CA PRO A 81 6.61 -4.70 -10.74
C PRO A 81 5.48 -5.67 -10.32
N VAL A 82 5.12 -6.60 -11.21
CA VAL A 82 4.08 -7.63 -10.96
C VAL A 82 4.28 -8.37 -9.63
N SER A 83 5.53 -8.73 -9.29
CA SER A 83 5.85 -9.40 -8.03
C SER A 83 5.55 -8.54 -6.80
N GLU A 84 5.75 -7.24 -6.91
CA GLU A 84 5.48 -6.28 -5.83
C GLU A 84 3.98 -6.04 -5.68
N VAL A 85 3.26 -5.93 -6.81
CA VAL A 85 1.79 -5.87 -6.80
C VAL A 85 1.20 -7.09 -6.12
N LEU A 86 1.66 -8.30 -6.47
CA LEU A 86 1.18 -9.53 -5.85
C LEU A 86 1.36 -9.51 -4.32
N ASN A 87 2.55 -9.13 -3.83
CA ASN A 87 2.82 -9.03 -2.39
C ASN A 87 1.88 -8.03 -1.68
N HIS A 88 1.64 -6.87 -2.29
CA HIS A 88 0.74 -5.88 -1.73
C HIS A 88 -0.73 -6.31 -1.79
N ILE A 89 -1.17 -6.99 -2.85
CA ILE A 89 -2.52 -7.56 -2.94
C ILE A 89 -2.73 -8.61 -1.85
N ILE A 90 -1.76 -9.50 -1.61
CA ILE A 90 -1.84 -10.47 -0.49
C ILE A 90 -2.03 -9.73 0.84
N ALA A 91 -1.20 -8.72 1.11
CA ALA A 91 -1.32 -7.93 2.34
C ALA A 91 -2.68 -7.22 2.46
N LEU A 92 -3.21 -6.69 1.35
CA LEU A 92 -4.52 -6.02 1.31
C LEU A 92 -5.68 -7.01 1.48
N LYS A 93 -5.59 -8.22 0.94
CA LYS A 93 -6.56 -9.30 1.19
C LYS A 93 -6.59 -9.69 2.66
N TRP A 94 -5.42 -9.85 3.27
CA TRP A 94 -5.30 -10.15 4.71
C TRP A 94 -5.94 -9.05 5.57
N ARG A 95 -5.84 -7.79 5.15
CA ARG A 95 -6.50 -6.64 5.78
C ARG A 95 -7.99 -6.51 5.43
N ARG A 96 -8.54 -7.40 4.61
CA ARG A 96 -9.91 -7.31 4.06
C ARG A 96 -10.20 -6.00 3.34
N ALA A 97 -9.19 -5.37 2.77
CA ALA A 97 -9.34 -4.15 1.97
C ALA A 97 -9.68 -4.45 0.50
N VAL A 98 -9.25 -5.61 0.00
CA VAL A 98 -9.51 -6.06 -1.36
C VAL A 98 -9.85 -7.55 -1.36
N ASP A 99 -10.61 -8.00 -2.35
CA ASP A 99 -10.86 -9.42 -2.59
C ASP A 99 -10.95 -9.74 -4.08
N VAL A 100 -10.98 -11.03 -4.42
CA VAL A 100 -11.28 -11.49 -5.77
C VAL A 100 -12.78 -11.32 -6.00
N VAL A 101 -13.13 -10.61 -7.07
CA VAL A 101 -14.52 -10.30 -7.43
C VAL A 101 -14.92 -10.87 -8.80
N GLY A 102 -13.99 -11.55 -9.46
CA GLY A 102 -14.22 -12.20 -10.76
C GLY A 102 -12.92 -12.72 -11.37
N GLU A 103 -13.01 -13.05 -12.65
CA GLU A 103 -11.90 -13.54 -13.46
C GLU A 103 -11.93 -12.87 -14.85
N LYS A 104 -10.74 -12.71 -15.44
CA LYS A 104 -10.56 -12.20 -16.79
C LYS A 104 -9.46 -13.03 -17.46
N GLY A 105 -9.86 -13.91 -18.37
CA GLY A 105 -8.94 -14.89 -18.96
C GLY A 105 -8.48 -15.90 -17.90
N ASP A 106 -7.17 -15.99 -17.68
CA ASP A 106 -6.52 -16.83 -16.68
C ASP A 106 -6.12 -16.08 -15.40
N GLU A 107 -6.47 -14.79 -15.29
CA GLU A 107 -6.18 -13.95 -14.12
C GLU A 107 -7.43 -13.63 -13.29
N TYR A 108 -7.24 -13.49 -11.98
CA TYR A 108 -8.27 -12.99 -11.07
C TYR A 108 -8.41 -11.47 -11.17
N LEU A 109 -9.66 -11.00 -11.09
CA LEU A 109 -9.98 -9.58 -10.91
C LEU A 109 -10.08 -9.27 -9.41
N PHE A 110 -9.31 -8.28 -8.97
CA PHE A 110 -9.33 -7.78 -7.60
C PHE A 110 -10.18 -6.52 -7.53
N GLY A 111 -11.05 -6.42 -6.52
CA GLY A 111 -11.87 -5.25 -6.24
C GLY A 111 -11.69 -4.81 -4.78
N VAL A 112 -11.93 -3.53 -4.51
CA VAL A 112 -11.97 -3.02 -3.13
C VAL A 112 -13.24 -3.53 -2.47
N LEU A 113 -13.11 -4.10 -1.27
CA LEU A 113 -14.26 -4.39 -0.42
C LEU A 113 -14.71 -3.06 0.18
N GLU A 114 -15.93 -2.61 -0.10
CA GLU A 114 -16.43 -1.36 0.46
C GLU A 114 -16.33 -1.38 2.00
N GLY A 115 -15.70 -0.32 2.52
CA GLY A 115 -15.61 0.04 3.93
C GLY A 115 -15.72 1.55 4.04
#